data_AF-A0A7X3TRV0-F1
#
_entry.id   AF-A0A7X3TRV0-F1
#
_cell.length_a   1.000
_cell.length_b   1.000
_cell.length_c   1.000
_cell.angle_alpha   90.00
_cell.angle_beta   90.00
_cell.angle_gamma   90.00
#
_symmetry.space_group_name_H-M   'P 1'
#
loop_
_entity.id
_entity.type
_entity.pdbx_description
1 polymer ?
#
loop_
_entity_poly.entity_id
_entity_poly.type
_entity_poly.pdbx_seq_one_letter_code
_entity_poly.pdbx_strand_id
1 'polypeptide(L)'
;DQTWDSVTGDVQRDGLDFSWFAGWSAPPDNRVYFFIRVQDDTLRLLEEDQKRWWSDDHVQIYIDADHSGGNFLGENLDQVYNGQRYHLRIKPLPGQPVAYNSLLEYIDLPEIGWSSDLYNGEPTEWFEIAWTLLPAGAGHLSTNITWTMEFRAALWDIHNTSPETSIRHIFQPDKIIHFGARVGDSDGEGAKHRMVMIGAQPQAGQKAQYHPDWILLEADEAEAETAVRSTSWGRIKSHLGLQLR
;
A
#
# COMPACT_ATOMS: atom_id res chain seq x y z
N ASP A 1 3.79 -25.16 -2.10
CA ASP A 1 4.38 -24.83 -3.41
C ASP A 1 3.36 -24.11 -4.28
N GLN A 2 3.35 -22.78 -4.21
CA GLN A 2 2.55 -21.97 -5.15
C GLN A 2 3.36 -21.87 -6.45
N THR A 3 2.99 -22.68 -7.43
CA THR A 3 3.44 -22.54 -8.81
C THR A 3 2.87 -21.24 -9.36
N TRP A 4 3.75 -20.26 -9.57
CA TRP A 4 3.42 -18.99 -10.21
C TRP A 4 3.26 -19.24 -11.71
N ASP A 5 2.11 -19.75 -12.13
CA ASP A 5 1.72 -19.62 -13.52
C ASP A 5 1.46 -18.13 -13.75
N SER A 6 2.45 -17.44 -14.33
CA SER A 6 2.23 -16.14 -14.94
C SER A 6 1.19 -16.36 -16.04
N VAL A 7 -0.08 -16.12 -15.75
CA VAL A 7 -1.14 -16.12 -16.75
C VAL A 7 -0.78 -15.02 -17.74
N THR A 8 -0.21 -15.44 -18.86
CA THR A 8 0.12 -14.62 -20.03
C THR A 8 -1.16 -14.37 -20.84
N GLY A 9 -2.16 -13.78 -20.19
CA GLY A 9 -3.32 -13.20 -20.84
C GLY A 9 -3.19 -11.69 -20.81
N ASP A 10 -3.38 -11.02 -21.95
CA ASP A 10 -3.46 -9.56 -21.97
C ASP A 10 -4.62 -9.13 -21.06
N VAL A 11 -4.30 -8.45 -19.95
CA VAL A 11 -5.30 -7.73 -19.16
C VAL A 11 -5.78 -6.58 -20.03
N GLN A 12 -7.04 -6.67 -20.50
CA GLN A 12 -7.64 -5.55 -21.22
C GLN A 12 -7.76 -4.38 -20.25
N ARG A 13 -7.48 -3.16 -20.72
CA ARG A 13 -7.59 -1.95 -19.87
C ARG A 13 -8.96 -1.78 -19.23
N ASP A 14 -9.99 -2.30 -19.90
CA ASP A 14 -11.37 -2.25 -19.40
C ASP A 14 -11.62 -3.24 -18.25
N GLY A 15 -10.74 -4.25 -18.08
CA GLY A 15 -10.77 -5.21 -16.98
C GLY A 15 -10.13 -4.65 -15.72
N LEU A 16 -8.88 -4.22 -15.82
CA LEU A 16 -8.15 -3.58 -14.72
C LEU A 16 -7.17 -2.54 -15.25
N ASP A 17 -7.25 -1.32 -14.71
CA ASP A 17 -6.30 -0.25 -14.95
C ASP A 17 -6.04 0.51 -13.64
N PHE A 18 -4.80 0.96 -13.42
CA PHE A 18 -4.50 1.77 -12.25
C PHE A 18 -3.37 2.76 -12.49
N SER A 19 -3.39 3.79 -11.66
CA SER A 19 -2.30 4.76 -11.55
C SER A 19 -2.01 5.01 -10.08
N TRP A 20 -0.74 5.15 -9.73
CA TRP A 20 -0.35 5.55 -8.39
C TRP A 20 0.64 6.71 -8.40
N PHE A 21 0.74 7.36 -7.26
CA PHE A 21 1.71 8.41 -6.96
C PHE A 21 2.23 8.18 -5.56
N ALA A 22 3.52 8.43 -5.35
CA ALA A 22 4.10 8.42 -4.02
C ALA A 22 4.96 9.67 -3.82
N GLY A 23 5.09 10.08 -2.57
CA GLY A 23 5.93 11.19 -2.13
C GLY A 23 6.38 10.98 -0.69
N TRP A 24 7.20 11.88 -0.18
CA TRP A 24 7.72 11.80 1.18
C TRP A 24 7.91 13.21 1.75
N SER A 25 7.98 13.31 3.07
CA SER A 25 8.30 14.55 3.79
C SER A 25 9.44 14.32 4.77
N ALA A 26 10.31 15.32 4.94
CA ALA A 26 11.30 15.33 6.01
C ALA A 26 10.63 15.63 7.37
N PRO A 27 11.34 15.45 8.51
CA PRO A 27 10.88 15.97 9.79
C PRO A 27 10.53 17.47 9.73
N PRO A 28 9.52 17.94 10.50
CA PRO A 28 8.85 17.22 11.59
C PRO A 28 7.73 16.27 11.16
N ASP A 29 7.21 16.36 9.94
CA ASP A 29 6.12 15.49 9.48
C ASP A 29 6.60 14.05 9.28
N ASN A 30 7.74 13.85 8.58
CA ASN A 30 8.46 12.58 8.44
C ASN A 30 7.59 11.37 8.02
N ARG A 31 6.89 11.48 6.88
CA ARG A 31 5.95 10.47 6.37
C ARG A 31 6.17 10.14 4.90
N VAL A 32 5.77 8.93 4.52
CA VAL A 32 5.49 8.58 3.12
C VAL A 32 4.04 8.93 2.80
N TYR A 33 3.81 9.38 1.57
CA TYR A 33 2.50 9.69 1.00
C TYR A 33 2.27 8.77 -0.21
N PHE A 34 1.06 8.26 -0.35
CA PHE A 34 0.70 7.43 -1.48
C PHE A 34 -0.74 7.67 -1.89
N PHE A 35 -0.98 7.74 -3.19
CA PHE A 35 -2.31 7.77 -3.77
C PHE A 35 -2.38 6.72 -4.87
N ILE A 36 -3.49 6.01 -4.97
CA ILE A 36 -3.80 5.11 -6.08
C ILE A 36 -5.24 5.29 -6.52
N ARG A 37 -5.46 5.25 -7.83
CA ARG A 37 -6.76 5.09 -8.45
C ARG A 37 -6.77 3.78 -9.23
N VAL A 38 -7.81 2.98 -9.01
CA VAL A 38 -8.05 1.72 -9.71
C VAL A 38 -9.39 1.82 -10.43
N GLN A 39 -9.37 1.48 -11.72
CA GLN A 39 -10.53 1.20 -12.56
C GLN A 39 -10.62 -0.31 -12.69
N ASP A 40 -11.80 -0.85 -12.41
CA ASP A 40 -11.98 -2.28 -12.22
C ASP A 40 -13.35 -2.69 -12.79
N ASP A 41 -13.39 -3.83 -13.47
CA ASP A 41 -14.60 -4.32 -14.10
C ASP A 41 -15.60 -4.87 -13.08
N THR A 42 -15.15 -5.44 -11.96
CA THR A 42 -16.01 -6.11 -10.96
C THR A 42 -15.42 -6.07 -9.55
N LEU A 43 -16.09 -5.35 -8.64
CA LEU A 43 -15.65 -5.26 -7.25
C LEU A 43 -15.91 -6.56 -6.45
N ARG A 44 -14.87 -7.26 -6.01
CA ARG A 44 -14.92 -8.35 -5.04
C ARG A 44 -14.63 -7.88 -3.62
N LEU A 45 -15.63 -8.07 -2.73
CA LEU A 45 -15.55 -7.80 -1.29
C LEU A 45 -16.30 -8.90 -0.52
N LEU A 46 -15.76 -10.12 -0.50
CA LEU A 46 -16.36 -11.28 0.16
C LEU A 46 -15.70 -11.61 1.50
N GLU A 47 -14.38 -11.44 1.61
CA GLU A 47 -13.61 -11.94 2.73
C GLU A 47 -13.78 -11.06 3.97
N GLU A 48 -14.07 -11.68 5.11
CA GLU A 48 -14.25 -10.99 6.39
C GLU A 48 -12.98 -11.05 7.24
N ASP A 49 -12.16 -12.10 7.06
CA ASP A 49 -10.87 -12.26 7.74
C ASP A 49 -9.78 -11.41 7.07
N GLN A 50 -9.22 -10.49 7.85
CA GLN A 50 -8.19 -9.56 7.40
C GLN A 50 -6.91 -10.28 6.94
N LYS A 51 -6.62 -11.45 7.51
CA LYS A 51 -5.50 -12.30 7.09
C LYS A 51 -5.69 -12.89 5.68
N ARG A 52 -6.87 -12.72 5.08
CA ARG A 52 -7.24 -13.28 3.77
C ARG A 52 -7.68 -12.24 2.76
N TRP A 53 -7.57 -10.94 3.06
CA TRP A 53 -7.93 -9.87 2.12
C TRP A 53 -7.16 -9.92 0.80
N TRP A 54 -6.04 -10.63 0.75
CA TRP A 54 -5.33 -10.92 -0.51
C TRP A 54 -6.18 -11.69 -1.55
N SER A 55 -7.31 -12.29 -1.13
CA SER A 55 -8.24 -13.04 -1.98
C SER A 55 -9.40 -12.23 -2.55
N ASP A 56 -9.49 -10.96 -2.16
CA ASP A 56 -10.42 -9.95 -2.67
C ASP A 56 -9.66 -8.85 -3.42
N ASP A 57 -10.38 -7.82 -3.88
CA ASP A 57 -9.73 -6.64 -4.43
C ASP A 57 -9.06 -5.84 -3.32
N HIS A 58 -7.77 -5.62 -3.50
CA HIS A 58 -6.93 -4.97 -2.50
C HIS A 58 -5.71 -4.34 -3.15
N VAL A 59 -5.08 -3.42 -2.42
CA VAL A 59 -3.71 -3.00 -2.70
C VAL A 59 -2.82 -3.63 -1.64
N GLN A 60 -1.81 -4.35 -2.08
CA GLN A 60 -0.75 -4.79 -1.19
C GLN A 60 0.45 -3.85 -1.32
N ILE A 61 1.00 -3.42 -0.19
CA ILE A 61 2.17 -2.56 -0.13
C ILE A 61 3.28 -3.26 0.64
N TYR A 62 4.51 -3.12 0.15
CA TYR A 62 5.73 -3.66 0.76
C TYR A 62 6.74 -2.54 0.85
N ILE A 63 7.35 -2.40 2.03
CA ILE A 63 8.28 -1.31 2.31
C ILE A 63 9.43 -1.85 3.15
N ASP A 64 10.65 -1.72 2.64
CA ASP A 64 11.88 -1.80 3.43
C ASP A 64 12.48 -0.39 3.41
N ALA A 65 12.44 0.27 4.57
CA ALA A 65 12.70 1.70 4.69
C ALA A 65 14.20 2.01 4.78
N ASP A 66 15.01 1.11 5.36
CA ASP A 66 16.46 1.32 5.49
C ASP A 66 17.26 0.68 4.37
N HIS A 67 16.58 0.03 3.40
CA HIS A 67 17.18 -0.64 2.25
C HIS A 67 18.11 -1.80 2.66
N SER A 68 17.92 -2.35 3.85
CA SER A 68 18.73 -3.46 4.36
C SER A 68 18.46 -4.80 3.66
N GLY A 69 17.35 -4.90 2.90
CA GLY A 69 16.92 -6.11 2.21
C GLY A 69 16.07 -7.01 3.13
N GLY A 70 16.21 -8.33 3.00
CA GLY A 70 15.51 -9.26 3.90
C GLY A 70 14.09 -9.65 3.44
N ASN A 71 13.33 -10.26 4.36
CA ASN A 71 12.04 -10.86 4.02
C ASN A 71 10.87 -9.99 4.46
N PHE A 72 9.82 -9.97 3.64
CA PHE A 72 8.49 -9.48 4.01
C PHE A 72 7.58 -10.58 4.55
N LEU A 73 8.00 -11.84 4.45
CA LEU A 73 7.29 -13.00 4.96
C LEU A 73 8.22 -13.83 5.86
N GLY A 74 7.69 -14.28 6.99
CA GLY A 74 8.42 -15.08 7.95
C GLY A 74 7.48 -15.64 9.02
N GLU A 75 8.00 -16.55 9.82
CA GLU A 75 7.25 -17.24 10.89
C GLU A 75 7.38 -16.50 12.23
N ASN A 76 8.27 -15.51 12.32
CA ASN A 76 8.51 -14.72 13.53
C ASN A 76 9.11 -13.35 13.18
N LEU A 77 9.12 -12.45 14.16
CA LEU A 77 9.54 -11.07 14.01
C LEU A 77 11.01 -10.94 13.59
N ASP A 78 11.91 -11.78 14.11
CA ASP A 78 13.35 -11.74 13.78
C ASP A 78 13.63 -11.96 12.28
N GLN A 79 12.68 -12.53 11.54
CA GLN A 79 12.80 -12.77 10.10
C GLN A 79 12.29 -11.61 9.22
N VAL A 80 11.45 -10.72 9.78
CA VAL A 80 10.72 -9.71 9.00
C VAL A 80 10.75 -8.31 9.61
N TYR A 81 11.45 -8.10 10.72
CA TYR A 81 11.41 -6.83 11.46
C TYR A 81 11.81 -5.61 10.62
N ASN A 82 12.58 -5.76 9.56
CA ASN A 82 12.99 -4.67 8.69
C ASN A 82 12.00 -4.41 7.54
N GLY A 83 11.02 -5.31 7.35
CA GLY A 83 9.99 -5.20 6.34
C GLY A 83 8.65 -4.76 6.92
N GLN A 84 7.96 -3.86 6.24
CA GLN A 84 6.59 -3.48 6.53
C GLN A 84 5.70 -3.90 5.35
N ARG A 85 4.59 -4.58 5.65
CA ARG A 85 3.70 -5.13 4.62
C ARG A 85 2.25 -4.86 4.98
N TYR A 86 1.50 -4.24 4.09
CA TYR A 86 0.10 -3.87 4.35
C TYR A 86 -0.85 -4.39 3.27
N HIS A 87 -2.04 -4.79 3.69
CA HIS A 87 -3.23 -4.90 2.83
C HIS A 87 -4.09 -3.68 3.01
N LEU A 88 -4.35 -2.97 1.93
CA LEU A 88 -5.30 -1.88 1.88
C LEU A 88 -6.57 -2.37 1.20
N ARG A 89 -7.72 -2.17 1.85
CA ARG A 89 -9.02 -2.62 1.33
C ARG A 89 -10.10 -1.57 1.52
N ILE A 90 -10.87 -1.29 0.48
CA ILE A 90 -12.04 -0.40 0.60
C ILE A 90 -13.16 -1.11 1.36
N LYS A 91 -14.04 -0.33 2.02
CA LYS A 91 -15.19 -0.86 2.77
C LYS A 91 -14.82 -2.00 3.75
N PRO A 92 -13.84 -1.81 4.66
CA PRO A 92 -13.61 -2.78 5.72
C PRO A 92 -14.87 -2.90 6.61
N LEU A 93 -15.03 -4.00 7.33
CA LEU A 93 -16.14 -4.15 8.29
C LEU A 93 -15.98 -3.18 9.47
N PRO A 94 -17.05 -2.87 10.21
CA PRO A 94 -16.95 -2.02 11.39
C PRO A 94 -15.88 -2.51 12.39
N GLY A 95 -14.98 -1.62 12.78
CA GLY A 95 -13.89 -1.94 13.71
C GLY A 95 -12.66 -2.60 13.06
N GLN A 96 -12.65 -2.79 11.74
CA GLN A 96 -11.47 -3.24 11.00
C GLN A 96 -10.71 -2.03 10.41
N PRO A 97 -9.35 -2.04 10.41
CA PRO A 97 -8.54 -1.08 9.66
C PRO A 97 -8.87 -1.04 8.17
N VAL A 98 -8.55 0.05 7.49
CA VAL A 98 -8.46 0.04 6.02
C VAL A 98 -7.09 -0.49 5.59
N ALA A 99 -6.03 -0.17 6.34
CA ALA A 99 -4.64 -0.55 6.12
C ALA A 99 -4.18 -1.57 7.17
N TYR A 100 -4.39 -2.85 6.88
CA TYR A 100 -4.05 -3.94 7.79
C TYR A 100 -2.57 -4.34 7.68
N ASN A 101 -1.84 -4.41 8.80
CA ASN A 101 -0.49 -4.99 8.82
C ASN A 101 -0.52 -6.49 8.51
N SER A 102 -0.27 -6.81 7.25
CA SER A 102 -0.39 -8.14 6.68
C SER A 102 0.75 -9.10 7.05
N LEU A 103 1.73 -8.68 7.86
CA LEU A 103 2.64 -9.63 8.51
C LEU A 103 1.89 -10.59 9.45
N LEU A 104 0.77 -10.12 10.00
CA LEU A 104 -0.14 -10.88 10.86
C LEU A 104 -0.82 -12.07 10.15
N GLU A 105 -0.73 -12.16 8.81
CA GLU A 105 -1.11 -13.36 8.06
C GLU A 105 -0.33 -14.59 8.51
N TYR A 106 0.96 -14.41 8.82
CA TYR A 106 1.90 -15.49 9.08
C TYR A 106 2.42 -15.48 10.52
N ILE A 107 2.52 -14.29 11.13
CA ILE A 107 2.99 -14.11 12.50
C ILE A 107 1.77 -13.93 13.40
N ASP A 108 1.51 -14.90 14.28
CA ASP A 108 0.43 -14.80 15.27
C ASP A 108 0.85 -13.93 16.47
N LEU A 109 1.17 -12.66 16.20
CA LEU A 109 1.64 -11.67 17.17
C LEU A 109 0.88 -10.34 16.98
N PRO A 110 -0.37 -10.24 17.47
CA PRO A 110 -1.27 -9.09 17.24
C PRO A 110 -0.66 -7.72 17.56
N GLU A 111 0.31 -7.67 18.46
CA GLU A 111 1.02 -6.47 18.90
C GLU A 111 1.56 -5.68 17.70
N ILE A 112 2.15 -6.33 16.68
CA ILE A 112 2.72 -5.63 15.51
C ILE A 112 1.66 -4.88 14.68
N GLY A 113 0.37 -5.08 14.95
CA GLY A 113 -0.73 -4.33 14.35
C GLY A 113 -0.77 -2.85 14.70
N TRP A 114 -0.01 -2.38 15.71
CA TRP A 114 0.00 -0.98 16.18
C TRP A 114 0.33 0.06 15.11
N SER A 115 0.95 -0.33 13.99
CA SER A 115 1.28 0.56 12.87
C SER A 115 0.22 0.60 11.76
N SER A 116 -0.87 -0.15 11.89
CA SER A 116 -2.06 -0.06 11.02
C SER A 116 -2.79 1.27 11.25
N ASP A 117 -3.76 1.64 10.40
CA ASP A 117 -4.57 2.86 10.63
C ASP A 117 -5.50 2.75 11.85
N LEU A 118 -5.87 1.53 12.20
CA LEU A 118 -6.65 1.20 13.38
C LEU A 118 -5.98 0.08 14.18
N TYR A 119 -5.87 0.26 15.50
CA TYR A 119 -5.35 -0.75 16.41
C TYR A 119 -6.20 -0.80 17.68
N ASN A 120 -6.66 -2.00 18.06
CA ASN A 120 -7.59 -2.20 19.18
C ASN A 120 -8.87 -1.32 19.10
N GLY A 121 -9.35 -1.07 17.88
CA GLY A 121 -10.56 -0.28 17.62
C GLY A 121 -10.35 1.24 17.64
N GLU A 122 -9.13 1.72 17.86
CA GLU A 122 -8.79 3.14 17.91
C GLU A 122 -7.86 3.55 16.76
N PRO A 123 -8.03 4.76 16.19
CA PRO A 123 -7.11 5.27 15.17
C PRO A 123 -5.69 5.40 15.71
N THR A 124 -4.69 5.08 14.89
CA THR A 124 -3.28 5.28 15.23
C THR A 124 -2.78 6.62 14.70
N GLU A 125 -1.74 7.17 15.33
CA GLU A 125 -1.08 8.38 14.82
C GLU A 125 -0.10 8.08 13.66
N TRP A 126 0.15 6.80 13.39
CA TRP A 126 1.22 6.34 12.49
C TRP A 126 0.75 6.15 11.06
N PHE A 127 -0.53 5.89 10.84
CA PHE A 127 -1.08 5.61 9.53
C PHE A 127 -2.45 6.25 9.40
N GLU A 128 -2.60 7.14 8.43
CA GLU A 128 -3.88 7.76 8.10
C GLU A 128 -4.22 7.45 6.66
N ILE A 129 -5.43 6.93 6.43
CA ILE A 129 -5.87 6.49 5.12
C ILE A 129 -7.33 6.86 4.89
N ALA A 130 -7.63 7.22 3.65
CA ALA A 130 -8.98 7.46 3.16
C ALA A 130 -9.16 6.76 1.81
N TRP A 131 -10.41 6.45 1.47
CA TRP A 131 -10.76 5.86 0.20
C TRP A 131 -12.04 6.45 -0.38
N THR A 132 -12.21 6.31 -1.69
CA THR A 132 -13.46 6.63 -2.38
C THR A 132 -13.87 5.47 -3.28
N LEU A 133 -15.17 5.35 -3.56
CA LEU A 133 -15.72 4.33 -4.45
C LEU A 133 -16.85 4.95 -5.29
N LEU A 134 -16.75 4.75 -6.60
CA LEU A 134 -17.72 5.16 -7.59
C LEU A 134 -18.19 3.92 -8.40
N PRO A 135 -19.49 3.86 -8.76
CA PRO A 135 -20.55 4.77 -8.34
C PRO A 135 -20.86 4.65 -6.83
N ALA A 136 -21.43 5.70 -6.25
CA ALA A 136 -21.81 5.69 -4.85
C ALA A 136 -22.81 4.55 -4.58
N GLY A 137 -22.55 3.77 -3.52
CA GLY A 137 -23.35 2.60 -3.16
C GLY A 137 -22.90 1.28 -3.80
N ALA A 138 -21.91 1.29 -4.72
CA ALA A 138 -21.31 0.07 -5.23
C ALA A 138 -20.80 -0.83 -4.10
N GLY A 139 -20.99 -2.14 -4.21
CA GLY A 139 -20.57 -3.16 -3.25
C GLY A 139 -20.08 -4.41 -3.97
N HIS A 140 -20.04 -5.54 -3.27
CA HIS A 140 -19.63 -6.81 -3.87
C HIS A 140 -20.42 -7.11 -5.16
N LEU A 141 -19.70 -7.52 -6.21
CA LEU A 141 -20.15 -7.79 -7.57
C LEU A 141 -20.71 -6.58 -8.33
N SER A 142 -20.49 -5.37 -7.84
CA SER A 142 -20.77 -4.17 -8.63
C SER A 142 -19.76 -4.04 -9.76
N THR A 143 -20.24 -3.72 -10.95
CA THR A 143 -19.40 -3.65 -12.15
C THR A 143 -19.07 -2.23 -12.57
N ASN A 144 -18.00 -2.07 -13.35
CA ASN A 144 -17.51 -0.79 -13.88
C ASN A 144 -17.28 0.24 -12.77
N ILE A 145 -16.46 -0.14 -11.80
CA ILE A 145 -16.23 0.63 -10.60
C ILE A 145 -14.88 1.36 -10.67
N THR A 146 -14.81 2.49 -9.97
CA THR A 146 -13.55 3.19 -9.72
C THR A 146 -13.39 3.35 -8.23
N TRP A 147 -12.26 2.96 -7.68
CA TRP A 147 -11.91 3.26 -6.30
C TRP A 147 -10.56 3.94 -6.19
N THR A 148 -10.41 4.72 -5.13
CA THR A 148 -9.14 5.36 -4.80
C THR A 148 -8.77 5.06 -3.37
N MET A 149 -7.48 5.04 -3.08
CA MET A 149 -6.95 5.10 -1.72
C MET A 149 -5.88 6.17 -1.66
N GLU A 150 -5.88 6.95 -0.58
CA GLU A 150 -4.84 7.91 -0.26
C GLU A 150 -4.41 7.69 1.18
N PHE A 151 -3.10 7.58 1.42
CA PHE A 151 -2.59 7.53 2.78
C PHE A 151 -1.34 8.37 2.98
N ARG A 152 -1.10 8.67 4.26
CA ARG A 152 0.19 9.07 4.77
C ARG A 152 0.59 8.17 5.93
N ALA A 153 1.83 7.71 5.95
CA ALA A 153 2.30 6.74 6.94
C ALA A 153 3.71 7.02 7.44
N ALA A 154 3.91 6.69 8.71
CA ALA A 154 5.18 6.48 9.35
C ALA A 154 5.88 5.22 8.84
N LEU A 155 7.20 5.28 8.62
CA LEU A 155 8.02 4.10 8.31
C LEU A 155 9.06 3.83 9.39
N TRP A 156 9.50 2.59 9.48
CA TRP A 156 10.41 2.07 10.48
C TRP A 156 11.52 1.27 9.81
N ASP A 157 12.77 1.52 10.22
CA ASP A 157 13.94 0.73 9.85
C ASP A 157 13.91 -0.62 10.57
N ILE A 158 13.43 -0.61 11.83
CA ILE A 158 13.07 -1.80 12.59
C ILE A 158 11.64 -1.62 13.09
N HIS A 159 10.74 -2.49 12.66
CA HIS A 159 9.36 -2.61 13.10
C HIS A 159 9.25 -3.74 14.12
N ASN A 160 8.93 -3.39 15.36
CA ASN A 160 8.82 -4.31 16.49
C ASN A 160 7.40 -4.32 17.05
N THR A 161 7.17 -4.91 18.22
CA THR A 161 5.85 -5.03 18.85
C THR A 161 5.30 -3.74 19.43
N SER A 162 6.08 -2.65 19.46
CA SER A 162 5.60 -1.33 19.86
C SER A 162 6.40 -0.20 19.19
N PRO A 163 5.87 1.04 19.17
CA PRO A 163 6.63 2.21 18.70
C PRO A 163 7.96 2.42 19.44
N GLU A 164 7.99 2.19 20.76
CA GLU A 164 9.16 2.42 21.63
C GLU A 164 10.29 1.43 21.41
N THR A 165 9.94 0.22 20.95
CA THR A 165 10.90 -0.85 20.64
C THR A 165 11.27 -0.91 19.15
N SER A 166 10.68 -0.01 18.36
CA SER A 166 10.92 0.15 16.93
C SER A 166 11.91 1.28 16.65
N ILE A 167 12.60 1.22 15.51
CA ILE A 167 13.51 2.27 15.05
C ILE A 167 12.83 3.04 13.93
N ARG A 168 12.56 4.32 14.17
CA ARG A 168 11.87 5.18 13.21
C ARG A 168 12.78 5.48 12.02
N HIS A 169 12.27 5.28 10.80
CA HIS A 169 12.93 5.77 9.61
C HIS A 169 12.89 7.30 9.56
N ILE A 170 14.03 7.93 9.27
CA ILE A 170 14.12 9.38 9.08
C ILE A 170 14.33 9.66 7.60
N PHE A 171 13.28 10.19 6.95
CA PHE A 171 13.33 10.57 5.55
C PHE A 171 14.25 11.76 5.32
N GLN A 172 15.12 11.62 4.32
CA GLN A 172 16.08 12.63 3.90
C GLN A 172 16.33 12.49 2.39
N PRO A 173 16.75 13.57 1.71
CA PRO A 173 17.17 13.50 0.32
C PRO A 173 18.28 12.46 0.13
N ASP A 174 18.33 11.88 -1.06
CA ASP A 174 19.34 10.92 -1.53
C ASP A 174 19.38 9.57 -0.79
N LYS A 175 18.51 9.35 0.21
CA LYS A 175 18.30 8.01 0.75
C LYS A 175 17.61 7.11 -0.26
N ILE A 176 17.82 5.82 -0.12
CA ILE A 176 17.17 4.79 -0.91
C ILE A 176 16.21 4.05 0.00
N ILE A 177 15.00 3.77 -0.49
CA ILE A 177 14.07 2.84 0.13
C ILE A 177 13.66 1.78 -0.90
N HIS A 178 13.19 0.64 -0.43
CA HIS A 178 12.44 -0.30 -1.26
C HIS A 178 10.95 -0.08 -1.03
N PHE A 179 10.24 0.36 -2.06
CA PHE A 179 8.80 0.50 -2.04
C PHE A 179 8.18 -0.27 -3.21
N GLY A 180 7.15 -1.05 -2.93
CA GLY A 180 6.35 -1.66 -3.96
C GLY A 180 4.88 -1.66 -3.59
N ALA A 181 4.06 -1.58 -4.62
CA ALA A 181 2.63 -1.83 -4.51
C ALA A 181 2.22 -2.86 -5.54
N ARG A 182 1.16 -3.61 -5.23
CA ARG A 182 0.53 -4.60 -6.09
C ARG A 182 -0.97 -4.40 -5.98
N VAL A 183 -1.65 -4.32 -7.12
CA VAL A 183 -3.12 -4.35 -7.15
C VAL A 183 -3.54 -5.80 -7.41
N GLY A 184 -4.37 -6.33 -6.52
CA GLY A 184 -5.07 -7.59 -6.72
C GLY A 184 -6.46 -7.31 -7.23
N ASP A 185 -6.81 -7.96 -8.33
CA ASP A 185 -8.15 -8.03 -8.91
C ASP A 185 -8.59 -9.49 -8.83
N SER A 186 -9.75 -9.71 -8.23
CA SER A 186 -10.30 -11.01 -7.94
C SER A 186 -11.72 -11.14 -8.51
N ASP A 187 -11.93 -11.07 -9.82
CA ASP A 187 -13.28 -11.29 -10.41
C ASP A 187 -13.86 -12.73 -10.25
N GLY A 188 -13.19 -13.65 -9.53
CA GLY A 188 -13.57 -15.07 -9.40
C GLY A 188 -13.14 -15.73 -8.07
N GLU A 189 -13.00 -17.06 -8.02
CA GLU A 189 -12.41 -17.74 -6.85
C GLU A 189 -10.90 -17.46 -6.76
N GLY A 190 -10.55 -16.34 -6.13
CA GLY A 190 -9.18 -15.86 -5.94
C GLY A 190 -8.76 -14.76 -6.91
N ALA A 191 -7.53 -14.26 -6.73
CA ALA A 191 -6.97 -13.19 -7.55
C ALA A 191 -6.83 -13.64 -9.02
N LYS A 192 -7.69 -13.11 -9.89
CA LYS A 192 -7.70 -13.32 -11.33
C LYS A 192 -6.52 -12.60 -11.98
N HIS A 193 -6.23 -11.38 -11.52
CA HIS A 193 -5.12 -10.57 -12.00
C HIS A 193 -4.29 -10.01 -10.83
N ARG A 194 -2.96 -10.05 -11.01
CA ARG A 194 -1.99 -9.46 -10.09
C ARG A 194 -1.02 -8.64 -10.91
N MET A 195 -1.23 -7.34 -10.94
CA MET A 195 -0.33 -6.46 -11.67
C MET A 195 0.86 -6.08 -10.80
N VAL A 196 2.05 -6.25 -11.37
CA VAL A 196 3.34 -5.90 -10.76
C VAL A 196 4.11 -4.99 -11.71
N MET A 197 5.07 -4.23 -11.17
CA MET A 197 5.98 -3.46 -12.03
C MET A 197 6.74 -4.37 -12.97
N ILE A 198 6.85 -3.97 -14.24
CA ILE A 198 7.63 -4.70 -15.24
C ILE A 198 9.09 -4.77 -14.78
N GLY A 199 9.65 -5.99 -14.75
CA GLY A 199 11.00 -6.25 -14.24
C GLY A 199 11.07 -6.60 -12.74
N ALA A 200 9.96 -6.50 -12.00
CA ALA A 200 9.89 -7.05 -10.65
C ALA A 200 10.01 -8.58 -10.68
N GLN A 201 10.80 -9.14 -9.76
CA GLN A 201 10.93 -10.60 -9.65
C GLN A 201 9.63 -11.20 -9.08
N PRO A 202 9.27 -12.46 -9.41
CA PRO A 202 8.07 -13.12 -8.89
C PRO A 202 7.95 -13.11 -7.35
N GLN A 203 9.11 -13.09 -6.68
CA GLN A 203 9.23 -13.08 -5.21
C GLN A 203 9.29 -11.69 -4.59
N ALA A 204 9.07 -10.60 -5.34
CA ALA A 204 9.13 -9.23 -4.80
C ALA A 204 8.24 -9.07 -3.57
N GLY A 205 7.02 -9.61 -3.59
CA GLY A 205 6.12 -9.58 -2.43
C GLY A 205 6.55 -10.42 -1.22
N GLN A 206 7.73 -11.05 -1.25
CA GLN A 206 8.30 -11.85 -0.17
C GLN A 206 9.67 -11.34 0.30
N LYS A 207 10.39 -10.59 -0.54
CA LYS A 207 11.78 -10.18 -0.27
C LYS A 207 12.06 -8.78 -0.80
N ALA A 208 12.63 -7.94 0.05
CA ALA A 208 12.89 -6.54 -0.24
C ALA A 208 13.88 -6.34 -1.39
N GLN A 209 14.96 -7.13 -1.47
CA GLN A 209 15.99 -7.00 -2.52
C GLN A 209 15.52 -7.20 -3.97
N TYR A 210 14.25 -7.58 -4.15
CA TYR A 210 13.62 -7.76 -5.45
C TYR A 210 12.72 -6.59 -5.87
N HIS A 211 12.61 -5.58 -5.01
CA HIS A 211 11.97 -4.32 -5.33
C HIS A 211 12.95 -3.36 -6.01
N PRO A 212 12.45 -2.44 -6.86
CA PRO A 212 13.29 -1.39 -7.40
C PRO A 212 13.71 -0.43 -6.29
N ASP A 213 14.88 0.18 -6.48
CA ASP A 213 15.37 1.25 -5.64
C ASP A 213 14.54 2.53 -5.87
N TRP A 214 14.01 3.09 -4.80
CA TRP A 214 13.40 4.41 -4.81
C TRP A 214 14.38 5.39 -4.20
N ILE A 215 15.02 6.18 -5.07
CA ILE A 215 15.90 7.27 -4.65
C ILE A 215 15.02 8.46 -4.25
N LEU A 216 15.14 8.88 -3.00
CA LEU A 216 14.35 9.96 -2.44
C LEU A 216 14.87 11.31 -2.92
N LEU A 217 14.24 11.84 -3.95
CA LEU A 217 14.55 13.17 -4.47
C LEU A 217 13.83 14.23 -3.63
N GLU A 218 14.55 15.28 -3.26
CA GLU A 218 13.96 16.48 -2.68
C GLU A 218 13.13 17.20 -3.74
N ALA A 219 11.94 17.65 -3.36
CA ALA A 219 11.19 18.62 -4.14
C ALA A 219 11.36 19.98 -3.46
N ASP A 220 11.89 20.97 -4.19
CA ASP A 220 11.98 22.35 -3.71
C ASP A 220 10.57 22.88 -3.41
N GLU A 221 10.16 22.89 -2.14
CA GLU A 221 9.06 23.71 -1.66
C GLU A 221 9.58 24.65 -0.57
N ALA A 222 9.81 25.91 -0.98
CA ALA A 222 10.02 27.00 -0.05
C ALA A 222 8.86 27.06 0.95
N GLU A 223 9.20 26.90 2.23
CA GLU A 223 8.30 27.06 3.36
C GLU A 223 7.41 28.31 3.18
N ALA A 224 6.09 28.15 3.33
CA ALA A 224 5.08 29.20 3.55
C ALA A 224 4.01 29.50 2.48
N GLU A 225 3.69 28.63 1.51
CA GLU A 225 2.46 28.83 0.72
C GLU A 225 1.61 27.57 0.54
N THR A 226 0.52 27.49 1.32
CA THR A 226 -0.63 26.58 1.14
C THR A 226 -1.47 26.91 -0.10
N ALA A 227 -0.96 27.70 -1.04
CA ALA A 227 -1.62 28.00 -2.30
C ALA A 227 -1.33 26.88 -3.31
N VAL A 228 -2.34 26.51 -4.12
CA VAL A 228 -2.20 25.57 -5.24
C VAL A 228 -1.21 26.15 -6.26
N ARG A 229 0.08 25.82 -6.09
CA ARG A 229 1.17 26.20 -6.99
C ARG A 229 1.46 25.10 -8.00
N SER A 230 2.33 25.41 -8.96
CA SER A 230 2.65 24.51 -10.09
C SER A 230 3.31 23.18 -9.72
N THR A 231 3.66 22.98 -8.45
CA THR A 231 4.47 21.87 -7.93
C THR A 231 3.80 21.12 -6.77
N SER A 232 2.63 21.54 -6.27
CA SER A 232 2.07 20.96 -5.06
C SER A 232 1.40 19.60 -5.28
N TRP A 233 1.31 18.78 -4.23
CA TRP A 233 0.55 17.51 -4.23
C TRP A 233 -0.90 17.69 -4.72
N GLY A 234 -1.55 18.79 -4.31
CA GLY A 234 -2.89 19.15 -4.79
C GLY A 234 -2.95 19.43 -6.30
N ARG A 235 -1.89 19.99 -6.88
CA ARG A 235 -1.81 20.14 -8.34
C ARG A 235 -1.55 18.82 -9.04
N ILE A 236 -0.61 17.98 -8.57
CA ILE A 236 -0.34 16.66 -9.18
C ILE A 236 -1.66 15.88 -9.30
N LYS A 237 -2.46 15.86 -8.22
CA LYS A 237 -3.79 15.23 -8.20
C LYS A 237 -4.78 15.89 -9.17
N SER A 238 -4.92 17.21 -9.17
CA SER A 238 -5.91 17.92 -10.02
C SER A 238 -5.56 17.97 -11.51
N HIS A 239 -4.28 18.12 -11.85
CA HIS A 239 -3.79 18.19 -13.22
C HIS A 239 -3.87 16.83 -13.92
N LEU A 240 -3.55 15.75 -13.20
CA LEU A 240 -3.59 14.39 -13.75
C LEU A 240 -4.98 13.76 -13.65
N GLY A 241 -5.83 14.17 -12.72
CA GLY A 241 -7.25 13.77 -12.71
C GLY A 241 -8.01 14.11 -14.01
N LEU A 242 -7.53 15.08 -14.79
CA LEU A 242 -8.05 15.39 -16.13
C LEU A 242 -7.48 14.47 -17.23
N GLN A 243 -6.29 13.90 -17.03
CA GLN A 243 -5.64 12.95 -17.95
C GLN A 243 -6.04 11.49 -17.68
N LEU A 244 -6.60 11.22 -16.51
CA LEU A 244 -7.05 9.91 -16.05
C LEU A 244 -8.53 9.63 -16.39
N ARG A 245 -9.21 10.52 -17.13
CA ARG A 245 -10.58 10.31 -17.62
C ARG A 245 -10.61 9.54 -18.94
#